data_AF-A0A7S0C8M9-F1
#
_entry.id   AF-A0A7S0C8M9-F1
#
_cell.length_a   1.000
_cell.length_b   1.000
_cell.length_c   1.000
_cell.angle_alpha   90.00
_cell.angle_beta   90.00
_cell.angle_gamma   90.00
#
_symmetry.space_group_name_H-M   'P 1'
#
loop_
_entity.id
_entity.type
_entity.pdbx_description
1 polymer ?
#
loop_
_entity_poly.entity_id
_entity_poly.type
_entity_poly.pdbx_seq_one_letter_code
_entity_poly.pdbx_strand_id
1 'polypeptide(L)'
;QNFFGGILNLVAPKAKLVDAVRPEDMTRDKEMVQDVKNDVLFNHGKTRVRTGLEIKGAMDKMDAANRSKIKIPIMILQGTADVTTSITSSLDFFGDIATPVEKKRFYKLKGFFHEIFNDPGRDKALKLVTKFVASGFTHMTDDAHEAKDGIVELD
;
A
#
# COMPACT_ATOMS: atom_id res chain seq x y z
N GLN A 1 20.87 -4.71 1.79
CA GLN A 1 20.94 -3.44 2.57
C GLN A 1 20.98 -3.66 4.10
N ASN A 2 21.35 -4.83 4.64
CA ASN A 2 21.08 -5.13 6.06
C ASN A 2 22.19 -4.73 7.06
N PHE A 3 23.46 -4.62 6.64
CA PHE A 3 24.57 -4.40 7.57
C PHE A 3 24.69 -2.94 8.05
N PHE A 4 24.58 -1.98 7.14
CA PHE A 4 24.73 -0.55 7.46
C PHE A 4 23.58 0.02 8.31
N GLY A 5 22.37 -0.51 8.17
CA GLY A 5 21.21 -0.08 8.96
C GLY A 5 21.34 -0.38 10.44
N GLY A 6 21.84 -1.57 10.81
CA GLY A 6 22.01 -1.98 12.21
C GLY A 6 23.02 -1.12 12.96
N ILE A 7 24.17 -0.83 12.33
CA ILE A 7 25.21 0.03 12.90
C ILE A 7 24.70 1.47 13.05
N LEU A 8 24.01 2.00 12.04
CA LEU A 8 23.48 3.35 12.06
C LEU A 8 22.36 3.53 13.11
N ASN A 9 21.56 2.48 13.38
CA ASN A 9 20.58 2.48 14.47
C ASN A 9 21.24 2.55 15.86
N LEU A 10 22.39 1.91 16.03
CA LEU A 10 23.09 1.89 17.31
C LEU A 10 23.72 3.25 17.62
N VAL A 11 24.34 3.86 16.60
CA VAL A 11 25.13 5.08 16.76
C VAL A 11 24.28 6.35 16.63
N ALA A 12 23.30 6.37 15.72
CA ALA A 12 22.53 7.57 15.39
C ALA A 12 21.03 7.28 15.12
N PRO A 13 20.30 6.61 16.04
CA PRO A 13 18.91 6.19 15.80
C PRO A 13 17.94 7.36 15.56
N LYS A 14 18.27 8.55 16.09
CA LYS A 14 17.46 9.78 15.99
C LYS A 14 17.79 10.61 14.75
N ALA A 15 18.85 10.28 14.00
CA ALA A 15 19.23 11.03 12.81
C ALA A 15 18.15 10.90 11.72
N LYS A 16 17.82 12.02 11.07
CA LYS A 16 16.84 12.09 9.99
C LYS A 16 17.55 11.88 8.66
N LEU A 17 17.72 10.62 8.25
CA LEU A 17 18.52 10.25 7.07
C LEU A 17 17.75 9.39 6.06
N VAL A 18 16.58 8.89 6.42
CA VAL A 18 15.76 8.07 5.52
C VAL A 18 14.92 9.00 4.67
N ASP A 19 15.03 8.88 3.35
CA ASP A 19 14.26 9.72 2.44
C ASP A 19 12.76 9.42 2.60
N ALA A 20 11.96 10.49 2.63
CA ALA A 20 10.52 10.39 2.59
C ALA A 20 10.04 10.28 1.14
N VAL A 21 8.82 9.81 0.95
CA VAL A 21 8.15 9.78 -0.34
C VAL A 21 7.97 11.21 -0.84
N ARG A 22 8.26 11.46 -2.11
CA ARG A 22 8.06 12.79 -2.70
C ARG A 22 6.57 13.00 -2.96
N PRO A 23 5.98 14.16 -2.62
CA PRO A 23 4.57 14.44 -2.88
C PRO A 23 4.17 14.18 -4.35
N GLU A 24 5.06 14.46 -5.30
CA GLU A 24 4.82 14.25 -6.73
C GLU A 24 4.67 12.78 -7.13
N ASP A 25 5.18 11.85 -6.32
CA ASP A 25 5.04 10.41 -6.53
C ASP A 25 3.77 9.86 -5.83
N MET A 26 3.11 10.68 -5.00
CA MET A 26 1.96 10.26 -4.19
C MET A 26 0.66 10.29 -5.00
N THR A 27 0.44 11.32 -5.80
CA THR A 27 -0.80 11.54 -6.57
C THR A 27 -0.52 12.29 -7.87
N ARG A 28 -1.36 12.08 -8.89
CA ARG A 28 -1.34 12.85 -10.14
C ARG A 28 -2.01 14.22 -9.97
N ASP A 29 -2.78 14.41 -8.91
CA ASP A 29 -3.48 15.66 -8.63
C ASP A 29 -2.50 16.74 -8.18
N LYS A 30 -2.30 17.75 -9.03
CA LYS A 30 -1.37 18.85 -8.76
C LYS A 30 -1.83 19.74 -7.62
N GLU A 31 -3.14 19.89 -7.42
CA GLU A 31 -3.67 20.71 -6.32
C GLU A 31 -3.38 20.01 -4.99
N MET A 32 -3.65 18.71 -4.90
CA MET A 32 -3.33 17.91 -3.73
C MET A 32 -1.82 17.90 -3.42
N VAL A 33 -0.96 17.84 -4.45
CA VAL A 33 0.51 17.97 -4.27
C VAL A 33 0.86 19.31 -3.62
N GLN A 34 0.21 20.41 -4.01
CA GLN A 34 0.45 21.71 -3.37
C GLN A 34 -0.11 21.77 -1.96
N ASP A 35 -1.28 21.19 -1.70
CA ASP A 35 -1.85 21.10 -0.36
C ASP A 35 -0.90 20.35 0.58
N VAL A 36 -0.39 19.19 0.15
CA VAL A 36 0.61 18.41 0.90
C VAL A 36 1.86 19.24 1.18
N LYS A 37 2.37 19.99 0.19
CA LYS A 37 3.56 20.85 0.34
C LYS A 37 3.35 22.02 1.32
N ASN A 38 2.13 22.52 1.43
CA ASN A 38 1.78 23.65 2.27
C ASN A 38 1.26 23.22 3.66
N ASP A 39 0.95 21.94 3.85
CA ASP A 39 0.43 21.41 5.11
C ASP A 39 1.53 21.38 6.19
N VAL A 40 1.31 22.15 7.26
CA VAL A 40 2.21 22.23 8.42
C VAL A 40 2.23 20.95 9.27
N LEU A 41 1.23 20.08 9.10
CA LEU A 41 1.14 18.78 9.76
C LEU A 41 1.83 17.69 8.94
N PHE A 42 2.15 17.94 7.67
CA PHE A 42 2.87 17.01 6.83
C PHE A 42 4.37 17.04 7.15
N ASN A 43 5.01 15.86 7.18
CA ASN A 43 6.45 15.78 7.40
C ASN A 43 7.22 16.02 6.09
N HIS A 44 7.73 17.24 5.93
CA HIS A 44 8.54 17.65 4.77
C HIS A 44 10.01 17.18 4.81
N GLY A 45 10.44 16.61 5.93
CA GLY A 45 11.83 16.22 6.16
C GLY A 45 12.07 14.72 6.09
N LYS A 46 13.35 14.34 6.06
CA LYS A 46 13.77 12.95 6.17
C LYS A 46 13.23 12.29 7.44
N THR A 47 12.90 11.01 7.33
CA THR A 47 12.47 10.15 8.42
C THR A 47 13.66 9.71 9.26
N ARG A 48 13.41 9.45 10.55
CA ARG A 48 14.45 8.96 11.48
C ARG A 48 14.90 7.55 11.08
N VAL A 49 16.20 7.29 11.22
CA VAL A 49 16.81 5.97 10.93
C VAL A 49 16.07 4.85 11.64
N ARG A 50 15.83 5.00 12.96
CA ARG A 50 15.12 3.97 13.72
C ARG A 50 13.72 3.71 13.17
N THR A 51 12.97 4.75 12.82
CA THR A 51 11.61 4.59 12.25
C THR A 51 11.65 3.79 10.95
N GLY A 52 12.57 4.09 10.03
CA GLY A 52 12.72 3.32 8.80
C GLY A 52 13.06 1.84 9.05
N LEU A 53 13.91 1.57 10.05
CA LEU A 53 14.28 0.20 10.41
C LEU A 53 13.15 -0.58 11.09
N GLU A 54 12.36 0.05 11.95
CA GLU A 54 11.19 -0.61 12.56
C GLU A 54 10.12 -0.91 11.50
N ILE A 55 9.89 0.00 10.53
CA ILE A 55 8.99 -0.25 9.39
C ILE A 55 9.50 -1.44 8.58
N LYS A 56 10.79 -1.45 8.21
CA LYS A 56 11.40 -2.57 7.50
C LYS A 56 11.28 -3.87 8.30
N GLY A 57 11.55 -3.84 9.61
CA GLY A 57 11.42 -5.00 10.48
C GLY A 57 9.99 -5.52 10.55
N ALA A 58 8.98 -4.64 10.52
CA ALA A 58 7.58 -5.04 10.44
C ALA A 58 7.24 -5.69 9.09
N MET A 59 7.79 -5.19 7.98
CA MET A 59 7.66 -5.82 6.67
C MET A 59 8.33 -7.22 6.65
N ASP A 60 9.54 -7.34 7.20
CA ASP A 60 10.28 -8.60 7.26
C ASP A 60 9.55 -9.66 8.12
N LYS A 61 8.80 -9.23 9.16
CA LYS A 61 7.97 -10.14 9.98
C LYS A 61 6.83 -10.76 9.18
N MET A 62 6.37 -10.15 8.09
CA MET A 62 5.39 -10.75 7.18
C MET A 62 6.10 -11.73 6.24
N ASP A 63 6.75 -12.73 6.80
CA ASP A 63 7.35 -13.86 6.09
C ASP A 63 6.28 -14.90 5.67
N ALA A 64 6.70 -15.95 4.97
CA ALA A 64 5.79 -17.01 4.50
C ALA A 64 5.01 -17.68 5.65
N ALA A 65 5.63 -17.85 6.82
CA ALA A 65 4.99 -18.48 7.98
C ALA A 65 3.88 -17.59 8.57
N ASN A 66 4.03 -16.27 8.54
CA ASN A 66 2.99 -15.35 8.99
C ASN A 66 1.94 -15.05 7.92
N ARG A 67 2.31 -14.94 6.64
CA ARG A 67 1.36 -14.80 5.51
C ARG A 67 0.35 -15.95 5.47
N SER A 68 0.82 -17.19 5.63
CA SER A 68 -0.04 -18.39 5.62
C SER A 68 -1.02 -18.48 6.81
N LYS A 69 -0.89 -17.61 7.83
CA LYS A 69 -1.87 -17.52 8.92
C LYS A 69 -3.05 -16.61 8.59
N ILE A 70 -2.95 -15.77 7.57
CA ILE A 70 -3.99 -14.83 7.16
C ILE A 70 -5.07 -15.61 6.38
N LYS A 71 -6.28 -15.68 6.96
CA LYS A 71 -7.43 -16.45 6.42
C LYS A 71 -8.71 -15.61 6.32
N ILE A 72 -8.64 -14.34 6.65
CA ILE A 72 -9.79 -13.42 6.68
C ILE A 72 -10.07 -12.86 5.28
N PRO A 73 -11.32 -12.43 5.00
CA PRO A 73 -11.61 -11.68 3.79
C PRO A 73 -10.69 -10.47 3.65
N ILE A 74 -10.11 -10.26 2.47
CA ILE A 74 -9.15 -9.19 2.24
C ILE A 74 -9.30 -8.57 0.86
N MET A 75 -9.26 -7.24 0.84
CA MET A 75 -9.26 -6.45 -0.38
C MET A 75 -7.99 -5.62 -0.41
N ILE A 76 -7.22 -5.75 -1.49
CA ILE A 76 -6.03 -4.93 -1.75
C ILE A 76 -6.36 -4.03 -2.95
N LEU A 77 -6.07 -2.75 -2.83
CA LEU A 77 -6.16 -1.78 -3.91
C LEU A 77 -4.78 -1.20 -4.13
N GLN A 78 -4.29 -1.21 -5.38
CA GLN A 78 -3.00 -0.61 -5.69
C GLN A 78 -3.00 0.02 -7.07
N GLY A 79 -2.46 1.24 -7.16
CA GLY A 79 -2.24 1.92 -8.43
C GLY A 79 -1.13 1.27 -9.23
N THR A 80 -1.33 1.07 -10.55
CA THR A 80 -0.31 0.43 -11.39
C THR A 80 0.86 1.36 -11.73
N ALA A 81 0.73 2.66 -11.47
CA ALA A 81 1.78 3.65 -11.62
C ALA A 81 2.39 4.08 -10.27
N ASP A 82 2.09 3.35 -9.19
CA ASP A 82 2.73 3.57 -7.88
C ASP A 82 4.23 3.21 -7.96
N VAL A 83 5.08 4.22 -7.77
CA VAL A 83 6.55 4.08 -7.69
C VAL A 83 7.06 4.04 -6.25
N THR A 84 6.17 4.28 -5.29
CA THR A 84 6.44 4.32 -3.84
C THR A 84 6.41 2.91 -3.24
N THR A 85 5.46 2.08 -3.66
CA THR A 85 5.34 0.69 -3.20
C THR A 85 5.34 -0.32 -4.34
N SER A 86 6.00 -1.46 -4.14
CA SER A 86 6.17 -2.50 -5.16
C SER A 86 4.88 -3.28 -5.37
N ILE A 87 4.28 -3.14 -6.56
CA ILE A 87 3.11 -3.94 -6.95
C ILE A 87 3.41 -5.44 -7.00
N THR A 88 4.61 -5.81 -7.44
CA THR A 88 5.06 -7.21 -7.48
C THR A 88 5.07 -7.81 -6.08
N SER A 89 5.60 -7.08 -5.09
CA SER A 89 5.66 -7.56 -3.71
C SER A 89 4.27 -7.69 -3.08
N SER A 90 3.33 -6.81 -3.43
CA SER A 90 1.93 -6.92 -3.00
C SER A 90 1.23 -8.11 -3.64
N LEU A 91 1.53 -8.43 -4.91
CA LEU A 91 1.02 -9.63 -5.59
C LEU A 91 1.59 -10.91 -4.98
N ASP A 92 2.88 -10.94 -4.66
CA ASP A 92 3.51 -12.05 -3.95
C ASP A 92 2.82 -12.29 -2.59
N PHE A 93 2.63 -11.21 -1.82
CA PHE A 93 1.87 -11.27 -0.57
C PHE A 93 0.45 -11.82 -0.78
N PHE A 94 -0.26 -11.34 -1.79
CA PHE A 94 -1.62 -11.79 -2.12
C PHE A 94 -1.67 -13.27 -2.52
N GLY A 95 -0.65 -13.77 -3.21
CA GLY A 95 -0.50 -15.18 -3.56
C GLY A 95 -0.25 -16.08 -2.33
N ASP A 96 0.60 -15.60 -1.41
CA ASP A 96 1.08 -16.39 -0.26
C ASP A 96 0.11 -16.50 0.92
N ILE A 97 -0.92 -15.64 0.98
CA ILE A 97 -1.91 -15.70 2.07
C ILE A 97 -2.87 -16.88 1.91
N ALA A 98 -3.27 -17.46 3.04
CA ALA A 98 -4.18 -18.61 3.09
C ALA A 98 -5.67 -18.24 2.97
N THR A 99 -6.00 -16.97 2.71
CA THR A 99 -7.37 -16.55 2.41
C THR A 99 -7.84 -17.21 1.10
N PRO A 100 -8.99 -17.93 1.11
CA PRO A 100 -9.54 -18.54 -0.09
C PRO A 100 -9.79 -17.52 -1.21
N VAL A 101 -9.66 -17.94 -2.48
CA VAL A 101 -9.72 -17.05 -3.64
C VAL A 101 -11.06 -16.31 -3.73
N GLU A 102 -12.15 -16.93 -3.29
CA GLU A 102 -13.49 -16.35 -3.27
C GLU A 102 -13.64 -15.25 -2.21
N LYS A 103 -12.73 -15.17 -1.22
CA LYS A 103 -12.72 -14.19 -0.14
C LYS A 103 -11.59 -13.16 -0.24
N LYS A 104 -10.76 -13.21 -1.28
CA LYS A 104 -9.70 -12.22 -1.50
C LYS A 104 -9.82 -11.55 -2.86
N ARG A 105 -9.57 -10.25 -2.91
CA ARG A 105 -9.46 -9.50 -4.17
C ARG A 105 -8.25 -8.59 -4.17
N PHE A 106 -7.60 -8.51 -5.32
CA PHE A 106 -6.58 -7.53 -5.63
C PHE A 106 -7.07 -6.68 -6.80
N TYR A 107 -7.32 -5.40 -6.55
CA TYR A 107 -7.73 -4.43 -7.57
C TYR A 107 -6.51 -3.62 -8.01
N LYS A 108 -6.13 -3.78 -9.26
CA LYS A 108 -5.10 -2.96 -9.92
C LYS A 108 -5.77 -1.77 -10.58
N LEU A 109 -5.52 -0.58 -10.05
CA LEU A 109 -6.10 0.65 -10.57
C LEU A 109 -5.16 1.24 -11.61
N LYS A 110 -5.51 1.08 -12.88
CA LYS A 110 -4.64 1.44 -14.01
C LYS A 110 -4.31 2.93 -14.01
N GLY A 111 -3.02 3.22 -14.02
CA GLY A 111 -2.49 4.58 -14.04
C GLY A 111 -2.66 5.36 -12.73
N PHE A 112 -3.24 4.77 -11.69
CA PHE A 112 -3.29 5.40 -10.37
C PHE A 112 -1.91 5.39 -9.71
N PHE A 113 -1.66 6.41 -8.89
CA PHE A 113 -0.43 6.57 -8.10
C PHE A 113 -0.62 5.98 -6.69
N HIS A 114 0.28 6.30 -5.75
CA HIS A 114 0.33 5.73 -4.40
C HIS A 114 -0.93 6.03 -3.56
N GLU A 115 -1.37 7.29 -3.52
CA GLU A 115 -2.51 7.75 -2.73
C GLU A 115 -3.82 7.63 -3.53
N ILE A 116 -4.25 6.39 -3.78
CA ILE A 116 -5.44 6.07 -4.58
C ILE A 116 -6.73 6.83 -4.21
N PHE A 117 -6.87 7.25 -2.94
CA PHE A 117 -8.03 8.00 -2.46
C PHE A 117 -7.92 9.51 -2.66
N ASN A 118 -6.73 10.02 -3.01
CA ASN A 118 -6.44 11.41 -3.30
C ASN A 118 -6.01 11.62 -4.76
N ASP A 119 -6.21 10.61 -5.61
CA ASP A 119 -5.79 10.60 -7.01
C ASP A 119 -7.02 10.77 -7.94
N PRO A 120 -6.87 11.37 -9.14
CA PRO A 120 -8.00 11.57 -10.04
C PRO A 120 -8.72 10.26 -10.38
N GLY A 121 -10.04 10.23 -10.18
CA GLY A 121 -10.85 9.01 -10.32
C GLY A 121 -11.03 8.21 -9.03
N ARG A 122 -10.62 8.74 -7.87
CA ARG A 122 -10.78 8.16 -6.52
C ARG A 122 -12.16 7.56 -6.22
N ASP A 123 -13.22 8.06 -6.85
CA ASP A 123 -14.58 7.54 -6.67
C ASP A 123 -14.70 6.05 -6.98
N LYS A 124 -13.88 5.53 -7.91
CA LYS A 124 -13.81 4.09 -8.21
C LYS A 124 -13.35 3.32 -6.97
N ALA A 125 -12.21 3.70 -6.39
CA ALA A 125 -11.65 3.09 -5.20
C ALA A 125 -12.59 3.23 -3.99
N LEU A 126 -13.15 4.43 -3.78
CA LEU A 126 -14.07 4.70 -2.68
C LEU A 126 -15.35 3.86 -2.77
N LYS A 127 -15.92 3.68 -3.97
CA LYS A 127 -17.09 2.81 -4.17
C LYS A 127 -16.79 1.35 -3.82
N LEU A 128 -15.63 0.82 -4.22
CA LEU A 128 -15.22 -0.54 -3.89
C LEU A 128 -15.10 -0.74 -2.38
N VAL A 129 -14.37 0.15 -1.70
CA VAL A 129 -14.20 0.11 -0.24
C VAL A 129 -15.53 0.22 0.46
N THR A 130 -16.39 1.16 0.06
CA THR A 130 -17.69 1.37 0.67
C THR A 130 -18.59 0.14 0.53
N LYS A 131 -18.63 -0.48 -0.66
CA LYS A 131 -19.40 -1.71 -0.87
C LYS A 131 -18.87 -2.88 -0.04
N PHE A 132 -17.55 -3.05 0.04
CA PHE A 132 -16.93 -4.10 0.85
C PHE A 132 -17.21 -3.92 2.36
N VAL A 133 -17.15 -2.69 2.85
CA VAL A 133 -17.51 -2.37 4.24
C VAL A 133 -19.01 -2.58 4.48
N ALA A 134 -19.87 -2.12 3.56
CA ALA A 134 -21.32 -2.26 3.67
C ALA A 134 -21.78 -3.73 3.65
N SER A 135 -21.02 -4.63 3.00
CA SER A 135 -21.26 -6.07 3.05
C SER A 135 -20.79 -6.72 4.37
N GLY A 136 -20.30 -5.95 5.33
CA GLY A 136 -19.71 -6.47 6.56
C GLY A 136 -18.41 -7.25 6.31
N PHE A 137 -17.66 -6.88 5.27
CA PHE A 137 -16.44 -7.55 4.82
C PHE A 137 -16.66 -8.97 4.33
N THR A 138 -17.89 -9.35 3.98
CA THR A 138 -18.21 -10.72 3.59
C THR A 138 -18.27 -10.91 2.09
N HIS A 139 -18.59 -9.86 1.32
CA HIS A 139 -18.79 -9.94 -0.12
C HIS A 139 -17.92 -8.90 -0.82
N MET A 140 -17.15 -9.39 -1.78
CA MET A 140 -16.43 -8.57 -2.75
C MET A 140 -17.42 -8.09 -3.81
N THR A 141 -17.17 -6.93 -4.44
CA THR A 141 -18.14 -6.35 -5.39
C THR A 141 -18.37 -7.28 -6.58
N ASP A 142 -19.59 -7.24 -7.15
CA ASP A 142 -20.08 -8.11 -8.25
C ASP A 142 -19.29 -8.01 -9.57
N ASP A 143 -18.23 -7.20 -9.62
CA ASP A 143 -17.24 -7.16 -10.69
C ASP A 143 -16.41 -8.47 -10.77
N ALA A 144 -16.75 -9.48 -9.95
CA ALA A 144 -16.16 -10.80 -9.88
C ALA A 144 -16.14 -11.56 -11.22
N HIS A 145 -16.96 -11.19 -12.19
CA HIS A 145 -16.99 -11.81 -13.52
C HIS A 145 -15.72 -11.56 -14.36
N GLU A 146 -14.91 -10.56 -14.02
CA GLU A 146 -13.64 -10.26 -14.70
C GLU A 146 -12.40 -10.66 -13.89
N ALA A 147 -12.59 -11.22 -12.68
CA ALA A 147 -11.47 -11.55 -11.79
C ALA A 147 -10.80 -12.88 -12.18
N LYS A 148 -9.52 -12.83 -12.61
CA LYS A 148 -8.70 -14.03 -12.79
C LYS A 148 -7.90 -14.28 -11.51
N ASP A 149 -8.10 -15.44 -10.87
CA ASP A 149 -7.44 -15.82 -9.61
C ASP A 149 -7.60 -14.77 -8.48
N GLY A 150 -8.72 -14.04 -8.48
CA GLY A 150 -9.01 -12.97 -7.52
C GLY A 150 -8.32 -11.63 -7.83
N ILE A 151 -7.63 -11.50 -8.97
CA ILE A 151 -7.03 -10.26 -9.44
C ILE A 151 -7.97 -9.60 -10.46
N VAL A 152 -8.23 -8.32 -10.27
CA VAL A 152 -9.09 -7.49 -11.11
C VAL A 152 -8.26 -6.31 -11.63
N GLU A 153 -8.26 -6.12 -12.94
CA GLU A 153 -7.69 -4.93 -13.58
C GLU A 153 -8.83 -3.91 -13.74
N LEU A 154 -8.66 -2.70 -13.20
CA LEU A 154 -9.64 -1.62 -13.32
C LEU A 154 -9.04 -0.48 -14.14
N ASP A 155 -9.65 -0.20 -15.29
CA ASP A 155 -9.43 1.04 -16.05
C ASP A 155 -9.99 2.26 -15.29
#